data_AF-A0A7W4VNE0-F1
#
_entry.id   AF-A0A7W4VNE0-F1
#
_cell.length_a   1.000
_cell.length_b   1.000
_cell.length_c   1.000
_cell.angle_alpha   90.00
_cell.angle_beta   90.00
_cell.angle_gamma   90.00
#
_symmetry.space_group_name_H-M   'P 1'
#
loop_
_entity.id
_entity.type
_entity.pdbx_description
1 polymer ?
#
loop_
_entity_poly.entity_id
_entity_poly.type
_entity_poly.pdbx_seq_one_letter_code
_entity_poly.pdbx_strand_id
1 'polypeptide(L)'
;MINVVKTLSGSLWSTLGVVVVISAIAIAVVVNGFDLRLSGGLALYFVIWWILLFAVLPFGVRSQTEAGEVVRGSEPGAPALPALREKAIWTTLVASVVLIIVAAVFPLAGL
;
A
#
# COMPACT_ATOMS: atom_id res chain seq x y z
N MET A 1 -11.41 -7.66 -9.11
CA MET A 1 -10.55 -6.85 -8.21
C MET A 1 -10.30 -5.43 -8.74
N ILE A 2 -9.88 -5.24 -10.00
CA ILE A 2 -9.50 -3.91 -10.54
C ILE A 2 -10.68 -2.91 -10.54
N ASN A 3 -11.89 -3.35 -10.87
CA ASN A 3 -13.07 -2.47 -10.84
C ASN A 3 -13.46 -2.03 -9.41
N VAL A 4 -13.28 -2.90 -8.42
CA VAL A 4 -13.55 -2.58 -7.01
C VAL A 4 -12.56 -1.55 -6.47
N VAL A 5 -11.26 -1.71 -6.80
CA VAL A 5 -10.23 -0.73 -6.43
C VAL A 5 -10.54 0.63 -7.05
N LYS A 6 -10.96 0.68 -8.33
CA LYS A 6 -11.37 1.93 -9.00
C LYS A 6 -12.59 2.61 -8.36
N THR A 7 -13.56 1.82 -7.89
CA THR A 7 -14.73 2.36 -7.18
C THR A 7 -14.34 2.91 -5.79
N LEU A 8 -13.48 2.20 -5.05
CA LEU A 8 -12.99 2.61 -3.73
C LEU A 8 -11.98 3.78 -3.82
N SER A 9 -11.28 3.92 -4.95
CA SER A 9 -10.47 5.08 -5.29
C SER A 9 -11.27 6.20 -5.94
N GLY A 10 -12.60 6.18 -5.87
CA GLY A 10 -13.48 7.27 -6.26
C GLY A 10 -13.44 8.44 -5.27
N SER A 11 -13.57 8.16 -3.96
CA SER A 11 -13.55 9.19 -2.89
C SER A 11 -12.38 9.03 -1.89
N LEU A 12 -11.72 10.15 -1.56
CA LEU A 12 -10.51 10.14 -0.71
C LEU A 12 -10.79 9.50 0.65
N TRP A 13 -11.99 9.73 1.18
CA TRP A 13 -12.53 9.11 2.38
C TRP A 13 -12.69 7.60 2.29
N SER A 14 -13.15 7.06 1.15
CA SER A 14 -13.26 5.60 0.96
C SER A 14 -11.88 4.95 0.89
N THR A 15 -10.92 5.59 0.20
CA THR A 15 -9.54 5.10 0.12
C THR A 15 -8.89 5.05 1.50
N LEU A 16 -9.01 6.13 2.29
CA LEU A 16 -8.50 6.17 3.66
C LEU A 16 -9.17 5.14 4.55
N GLY A 17 -10.50 5.01 4.48
CA GLY A 17 -11.25 4.03 5.26
C GLY A 17 -10.78 2.60 4.99
N VAL A 18 -10.63 2.23 3.72
CA VAL A 18 -10.12 0.90 3.32
C VAL A 18 -8.71 0.66 3.85
N VAL A 19 -7.81 1.63 3.68
CA VAL A 19 -6.42 1.51 4.12
C VAL A 19 -6.35 1.35 5.65
N VAL A 20 -7.09 2.15 6.39
CA VAL A 20 -7.12 2.10 7.86
C VAL A 20 -7.71 0.77 8.35
N VAL A 21 -8.83 0.33 7.78
CA VAL A 21 -9.47 -0.93 8.18
C VAL A 21 -8.55 -2.13 7.91
N ILE A 22 -7.94 -2.22 6.73
CA ILE A 22 -7.03 -3.31 6.38
C ILE A 22 -5.80 -3.29 7.29
N SER A 23 -5.22 -2.12 7.51
CA SER A 23 -4.05 -1.96 8.40
C SER A 23 -4.37 -2.37 9.84
N ALA A 24 -5.54 -1.95 10.36
CA ALA A 24 -5.98 -2.30 11.71
C ALA A 24 -6.22 -3.80 11.87
N ILE A 25 -6.84 -4.45 10.87
CA ILE A 25 -7.03 -5.90 10.87
C ILE A 25 -5.68 -6.62 10.85
N ALA A 26 -4.75 -6.22 9.98
CA ALA A 26 -3.43 -6.84 9.90
C ALA A 26 -2.65 -6.72 11.21
N ILE A 27 -2.66 -5.54 11.84
CA ILE A 27 -2.02 -5.32 13.14
C ILE A 27 -2.71 -6.16 14.22
N ALA A 28 -4.04 -6.22 14.24
CA ALA A 28 -4.77 -7.01 15.22
C ALA A 28 -4.47 -8.51 15.10
N VAL A 29 -4.40 -9.05 13.87
CA VAL A 29 -4.01 -10.45 13.62
C VAL A 29 -2.63 -10.74 14.20
N VAL A 30 -1.70 -9.80 14.02
CA VAL A 30 -0.31 -9.99 14.41
C VAL A 30 -0.10 -9.85 15.92
N VAL A 31 -0.79 -8.89 16.55
CA VAL A 31 -0.78 -8.68 18.01
C VAL A 31 -1.42 -9.86 18.74
N ASN A 32 -2.57 -10.37 18.26
CA ASN A 32 -3.28 -11.46 18.94
C ASN A 32 -2.73 -12.86 18.58
N GLY A 33 -2.11 -13.01 17.40
CA GLY A 33 -1.64 -14.31 16.90
C GLY A 33 -0.18 -14.62 17.18
N PHE A 34 0.67 -13.60 17.39
CA PHE A 34 2.13 -13.76 17.47
C PHE A 34 2.76 -13.04 18.68
N ASP A 35 1.98 -12.70 19.71
CA ASP A 35 2.43 -12.05 20.96
C ASP A 35 3.27 -10.78 20.77
N LEU A 36 2.95 -10.02 19.72
CA LEU A 36 3.58 -8.74 19.41
C LEU A 36 2.93 -7.60 20.20
N ARG A 37 3.73 -6.65 20.70
CA ARG A 37 3.17 -5.46 21.33
C ARG A 37 2.56 -4.56 20.26
N LEU A 38 1.54 -3.79 20.64
CA LEU A 38 0.91 -2.82 19.74
C LEU A 38 1.94 -1.85 19.15
N SER A 39 2.91 -1.40 19.95
CA SER A 39 3.98 -0.50 19.50
C SER A 39 4.90 -1.16 18.47
N GLY A 40 5.34 -2.40 18.71
CA GLY A 40 6.22 -3.14 17.80
C GLY A 40 5.53 -3.53 16.50
N GLY A 41 4.29 -4.03 16.58
CA GLY A 41 3.48 -4.35 15.41
C GLY A 41 3.19 -3.14 14.53
N LEU A 42 2.89 -1.99 15.13
CA LEU A 42 2.66 -0.74 14.38
C LEU A 42 3.95 -0.22 13.73
N ALA A 43 5.09 -0.23 14.45
CA ALA A 43 6.37 0.21 13.91
C ALA A 43 6.84 -0.69 12.75
N LEU A 44 6.75 -2.01 12.93
CA LEU A 44 7.08 -2.99 11.90
C LEU A 44 6.20 -2.83 10.66
N TYR A 45 4.88 -2.71 10.86
CA TYR A 45 3.95 -2.49 9.76
C TYR A 45 4.25 -1.19 9.01
N PHE A 46 4.55 -0.09 9.73
CA PHE A 46 4.89 1.18 9.12
C PHE A 46 6.14 1.08 8.23
N VAL A 47 7.21 0.43 8.71
CA VAL A 47 8.44 0.23 7.93
C VAL A 47 8.18 -0.64 6.70
N ILE A 48 7.48 -1.76 6.86
CA ILE A 48 7.12 -2.66 5.75
C ILE A 48 6.28 -1.91 4.70
N TRP A 49 5.25 -1.20 5.16
CA TRP A 49 4.36 -0.43 4.29
C TRP A 49 5.13 0.65 3.53
N TRP A 50 6.04 1.37 4.20
CA TRP A 50 6.85 2.42 3.59
C TRP A 50 7.74 1.89 2.47
N ILE A 51 8.44 0.77 2.72
CA ILE A 51 9.31 0.14 1.71
C ILE A 51 8.47 -0.36 0.52
N LEU A 52 7.33 -0.99 0.80
CA LEU A 52 6.45 -1.53 -0.25
C LEU A 52 5.76 -0.45 -1.07
N LEU A 53 5.53 0.75 -0.51
CA LEU A 53 5.04 1.87 -1.28
C LEU A 53 5.96 2.12 -2.48
N PHE A 54 7.26 2.23 -2.25
CA PHE A 54 8.23 2.44 -3.33
C PHE A 54 8.32 1.23 -4.28
N ALA A 55 8.16 0.02 -3.78
CA ALA A 55 8.13 -1.18 -4.62
C ALA A 55 6.90 -1.25 -5.55
N VAL A 56 5.74 -0.74 -5.12
CA VAL A 56 4.48 -0.76 -5.88
C VAL A 56 4.32 0.45 -6.81
N LEU A 57 4.98 1.57 -6.51
CA LEU A 57 4.93 2.78 -7.33
C LEU A 57 5.22 2.59 -8.84
N PRO A 58 6.21 1.79 -9.28
CA PRO A 58 6.51 1.62 -10.71
C PRO A 58 5.46 0.78 -11.46
N PHE A 59 4.49 0.16 -10.77
CA PHE A 59 3.51 -0.69 -11.44
C PHE A 59 2.48 0.13 -12.22
N GLY A 60 2.28 -0.27 -13.48
CA GLY A 60 1.26 0.31 -14.36
C GLY A 60 1.52 1.77 -14.77
N VAL A 61 2.78 2.23 -14.69
CA VAL A 61 3.15 3.56 -15.17
C VAL A 61 3.14 3.57 -16.69
N ARG A 62 2.36 4.48 -17.27
CA ARG A 62 2.34 4.79 -18.69
C ARG A 62 2.78 6.25 -18.87
N SER A 63 3.78 6.47 -19.72
CA SER A 63 4.38 7.79 -19.93
C SER A 63 3.45 8.72 -20.72
N GLN A 64 3.64 10.05 -20.59
CA GLN A 64 2.90 11.04 -21.38
C GLN A 64 3.15 10.90 -22.89
N THR A 65 4.38 10.51 -23.29
CA THR A 65 4.70 10.19 -24.68
C THR A 65 3.92 8.99 -25.22
N GLU A 66 3.75 7.93 -24.43
CA GLU A 66 2.92 6.78 -24.79
C GLU A 66 1.41 7.09 -24.78
N ALA A 67 1.00 8.18 -24.13
CA ALA A 67 -0.40 8.61 -24.05
C ALA A 67 -0.79 9.57 -25.19
N GLY A 68 0.17 10.07 -25.98
CA GLY A 68 -0.08 10.96 -27.11
C GLY A 68 -0.33 12.43 -26.75
N GLU A 69 -0.44 12.77 -25.47
CA GLU A 69 -0.58 14.13 -24.95
C GLU A 69 0.58 14.46 -23.99
N VAL A 70 1.58 15.18 -24.49
CA VAL A 70 2.68 15.73 -23.68
C VAL A 70 2.38 17.18 -23.34
N VAL A 71 2.26 17.50 -22.05
CA VAL A 71 2.04 18.87 -21.60
C VAL A 71 3.32 19.69 -21.82
N ARG A 72 3.22 20.86 -22.46
CA ARG A 72 4.40 21.69 -22.75
C ARG A 72 5.07 22.13 -21.44
N GLY A 73 6.31 21.67 -21.22
CA GLY A 73 7.08 21.94 -20.00
C GLY A 73 7.05 20.80 -18.96
N SER A 74 6.30 19.72 -19.19
CA SER A 74 6.44 18.48 -18.40
C SER A 74 7.58 17.61 -18.94
N GLU A 75 8.14 16.76 -18.07
CA GLU A 75 9.07 15.74 -18.51
C GLU A 75 8.32 14.70 -19.37
N PRO A 76 8.76 14.38 -20.60
CA PRO A 76 8.06 13.44 -21.49
C PRO A 76 7.84 12.04 -20.87
N GLY A 77 8.73 11.64 -19.97
CA GLY A 77 8.67 10.37 -19.23
C GLY A 77 7.76 10.39 -18.00
N ALA A 78 7.19 11.54 -17.62
CA ALA A 78 6.31 11.62 -16.46
C ALA A 78 5.06 10.73 -16.64
N PRO A 79 4.57 10.09 -15.57
CA PRO A 79 3.34 9.31 -15.63
C PRO A 79 2.16 10.17 -16.09
N ALA A 80 1.41 9.71 -17.10
CA ALA A 80 0.23 10.43 -17.58
C ALA A 80 -0.90 10.48 -16.52
N LEU A 81 -1.05 9.40 -15.75
CA LEU A 81 -2.01 9.30 -14.64
C LEU A 81 -1.32 8.62 -13.43
N PRO A 82 -0.95 9.37 -12.39
CA PRO A 82 -0.22 8.83 -11.24
C PRO A 82 -0.98 7.76 -10.43
N ALA A 83 -2.32 7.75 -10.51
CA ALA A 83 -3.24 6.78 -9.85
C ALA A 83 -2.88 6.45 -8.38
N LEU A 84 -2.37 7.43 -7.63
CA LEU A 84 -1.75 7.23 -6.31
C LEU A 84 -2.67 6.54 -5.29
N ARG A 85 -3.98 6.76 -5.42
CA ARG A 85 -5.00 6.22 -4.52
C ARG A 85 -5.19 4.72 -4.71
N GLU A 86 -5.16 4.25 -5.95
CA GLU A 86 -5.19 2.82 -6.27
C GLU A 86 -3.92 2.14 -5.76
N LYS A 87 -2.76 2.81 -5.93
CA LYS A 87 -1.47 2.33 -5.45
C LYS A 87 -1.45 2.21 -3.93
N ALA A 88 -2.00 3.16 -3.19
CA ALA A 88 -2.08 3.09 -1.73
C ALA A 88 -2.89 1.86 -1.24
N ILE A 89 -4.00 1.52 -1.92
CA ILE A 89 -4.80 0.33 -1.60
C ILE A 89 -3.97 -0.94 -1.87
N TRP A 90 -3.30 -1.02 -3.02
CA TRP A 90 -2.42 -2.14 -3.35
C TRP A 90 -1.26 -2.30 -2.37
N THR A 91 -0.56 -1.21 -2.05
CA THR A 91 0.52 -1.21 -1.07
C THR A 91 0.05 -1.73 0.28
N THR A 92 -1.12 -1.32 0.73
CA THR A 92 -1.69 -1.76 2.02
C THR A 92 -1.99 -3.26 2.00
N LEU A 93 -2.62 -3.76 0.94
CA LEU A 93 -2.88 -5.20 0.79
C LEU A 93 -1.60 -6.03 0.79
N VAL A 94 -0.60 -5.63 0.01
CA VAL A 94 0.69 -6.33 -0.07
C VAL A 94 1.43 -6.24 1.26
N ALA A 95 1.43 -5.07 1.91
CA ALA A 95 2.07 -4.87 3.22
C ALA A 95 1.44 -5.72 4.33
N SER A 96 0.11 -5.84 4.36
CA SER A 96 -0.58 -6.72 5.33
C SER A 96 -0.18 -8.18 5.16
N VAL A 97 -0.09 -8.67 3.91
CA VAL A 97 0.36 -10.04 3.64
C VAL A 97 1.82 -10.24 4.07
N VAL A 98 2.70 -9.31 3.70
CA VAL A 98 4.12 -9.37 4.07
C VAL A 98 4.30 -9.34 5.59
N LEU A 99 3.56 -8.48 6.30
CA LEU A 99 3.61 -8.43 7.77
C LEU A 99 3.25 -9.79 8.39
N ILE A 100 2.17 -10.44 7.94
CA ILE A 100 1.74 -11.73 8.47
C ILE A 100 2.81 -12.81 8.19
N ILE A 101 3.39 -12.82 6.99
CA ILE A 101 4.46 -13.76 6.64
C ILE A 101 5.69 -13.52 7.52
N VAL A 102 6.10 -12.27 7.72
CA VAL A 102 7.25 -11.92 8.57
C VAL A 102 7.00 -12.35 10.02
N ALA A 103 5.81 -12.10 10.56
CA ALA A 103 5.45 -12.52 11.92
C ALA A 103 5.39 -14.05 12.07
N ALA A 104 5.02 -14.78 11.00
CA ALA A 104 4.97 -16.24 11.02
C ALA A 104 6.34 -16.91 10.86
N VAL A 105 7.23 -16.31 10.07
CA VAL A 105 8.56 -16.87 9.78
C VAL A 105 9.55 -16.54 10.90
N PHE A 106 9.47 -15.33 11.48
CA PHE A 106 10.39 -14.87 12.50
C PHE A 106 9.71 -14.88 13.87
N PRO A 107 10.33 -15.48 14.90
CA PRO A 107 9.82 -15.43 16.27
C PRO A 107 10.05 -14.03 16.84
N LEU A 108 9.10 -13.13 16.59
CA LEU A 108 9.15 -11.72 17.00
C LEU A 108 8.40 -11.46 18.31
N ALA A 109 8.20 -12.48 19.14
CA ALA A 109 7.44 -12.36 20.39
C ALA A 109 8.02 -11.25 21.30
N GLY A 110 7.17 -10.34 21.76
CA GLY A 110 7.55 -9.28 22.70
C GLY A 110 8.14 -8.00 22.10
N LEU A 111 8.22 -7.87 20.77
CA LEU A 111 8.60 -6.65 20.05
C LEU A 111 7.60 -5.51 20.26
#